data_AF-A0A966J4J6-F1
#
_entry.id   AF-A0A966J4J6-F1
#
_cell.length_a   1.000
_cell.length_b   1.000
_cell.length_c   1.000
_cell.angle_alpha   90.00
_cell.angle_beta   90.00
_cell.angle_gamma   90.00
#
_symmetry.space_group_name_H-M   'P 1'
#
loop_
_entity.id
_entity.type
_entity.pdbx_description
1 polymer ?
#
loop_
_entity_poly.entity_id
_entity_poly.type
_entity_poly.pdbx_seq_one_letter_code
_entity_poly.pdbx_strand_id
1 'polypeptide(L)'
;MRLHSLRLQNFRQHADTRLAFDKGLTGIIGPNGSGKSTILEAIAWALYGNAAARGTRDGIRFSRATSRATVKVELDFELAGHRYRVIRGLTNAEVYLDGGETPIASTITGATELLQRRLGMTRSEFFHTYFTGQKELDVMAALGAA
;
A
#
# COMPACT_ATOMS: atom_id res chain seq x y z
N MET A 1 2.43 10.96 -7.74
CA MET A 1 3.10 9.73 -7.25
C MET A 1 3.07 8.69 -8.37
N ARG A 2 4.12 7.87 -8.54
CA ARG A 2 4.15 6.76 -9.51
C ARG A 2 4.62 5.48 -8.84
N LEU A 3 3.84 4.41 -8.92
CA LEU A 3 4.21 3.11 -8.37
C LEU A 3 5.22 2.40 -9.28
N HIS A 4 6.14 1.64 -8.69
CA HIS A 4 7.12 0.83 -9.41
C HIS A 4 6.96 -0.66 -9.10
N SER A 5 6.90 -1.00 -7.81
CA SER A 5 6.75 -2.38 -7.38
C SER A 5 6.02 -2.45 -6.05
N LEU A 6 5.30 -3.57 -5.88
CA LEU A 6 4.70 -3.97 -4.61
C LEU A 6 5.02 -5.43 -4.37
N ARG A 7 5.51 -5.75 -3.17
CA ARG A 7 5.64 -7.11 -2.69
C ARG A 7 4.83 -7.29 -1.41
N LEU A 8 4.01 -8.33 -1.37
CA LEU A 8 3.25 -8.75 -0.21
C LEU A 8 3.78 -10.10 0.26
N GLN A 9 4.08 -10.24 1.54
CA GLN A 9 4.42 -11.50 2.18
C GLN A 9 3.50 -11.74 3.37
N ASN A 10 2.80 -12.86 3.36
CA ASN A 10 1.82 -13.27 4.37
C ASN A 10 0.82 -12.16 4.74
N PHE A 11 0.39 -11.38 3.75
CA PHE A 11 -0.50 -10.24 3.92
C PHE A 11 -1.90 -10.57 3.41
N ARG A 12 -2.85 -10.74 4.32
CA ARG A 12 -4.22 -11.20 4.06
C ARG A 12 -4.23 -12.38 3.07
N GLN A 13 -4.89 -12.31 1.93
CA GLN A 13 -5.00 -13.43 0.97
C GLN A 13 -3.67 -13.75 0.25
N HIS A 14 -2.62 -12.96 0.41
CA HIS A 14 -1.36 -13.09 -0.32
C HIS A 14 -0.26 -13.74 0.52
N ALA A 15 0.16 -14.96 0.15
CA ALA A 15 1.28 -15.67 0.77
C ALA A 15 2.65 -15.07 0.38
N ASP A 16 2.95 -14.99 -0.92
CA ASP A 16 4.00 -14.16 -1.52
C ASP A 16 3.46 -13.66 -2.86
N THR A 17 3.31 -12.36 -3.03
CA THR A 17 2.83 -11.75 -4.28
C THR A 17 3.74 -10.60 -4.63
N ARG A 18 4.18 -10.56 -5.89
CA ARG A 18 5.07 -9.52 -6.42
C ARG A 18 4.42 -8.92 -7.65
N LEU A 19 4.32 -7.60 -7.67
CA LEU A 19 3.74 -6.83 -8.76
C LEU A 19 4.77 -5.81 -9.21
N ALA A 20 4.95 -5.70 -10.52
CA ALA A 20 5.63 -4.58 -11.15
C ALA A 20 4.56 -3.68 -11.78
N PHE A 21 4.73 -2.37 -11.63
CA PHE A 21 3.86 -1.37 -12.24
C PHE A 21 4.64 -0.67 -13.35
N ASP A 22 4.20 -0.87 -14.58
CA ASP A 22 4.73 -0.18 -15.74
C ASP A 22 4.10 1.20 -15.92
N LYS A 23 4.68 2.01 -16.80
CA LYS A 23 4.08 3.29 -17.19
C LYS A 23 2.78 3.02 -17.95
N GLY A 24 1.78 3.89 -17.75
CA GLY A 24 0.49 3.81 -18.43
C GLY A 24 -0.56 3.08 -17.60
N LEU A 25 -1.37 2.25 -18.27
CA LEU A 25 -2.51 1.56 -17.66
C LEU A 25 -2.13 0.13 -17.23
N THR A 26 -2.30 -0.18 -15.95
CA THR A 26 -2.15 -1.55 -15.41
C THR A 26 -3.52 -2.11 -15.03
N GLY A 27 -3.90 -3.24 -15.62
CA GLY A 27 -5.13 -3.96 -15.28
C GLY A 27 -4.87 -5.09 -14.29
N ILE A 28 -5.59 -5.13 -13.16
CA ILE A 28 -5.55 -6.24 -12.19
C ILE A 28 -6.85 -7.03 -12.29
N ILE A 29 -6.79 -8.23 -12.87
CA ILE A 29 -7.96 -9.06 -13.19
C ILE A 29 -7.90 -10.35 -12.38
N GLY A 30 -9.06 -10.81 -11.91
CA GLY A 30 -9.19 -12.08 -11.20
C GLY A 30 -10.57 -12.26 -10.57
N PRO A 31 -10.91 -13.47 -10.09
CA PRO A 31 -12.19 -13.77 -9.46
C PRO A 31 -12.50 -12.89 -8.23
N ASN A 32 -13.77 -12.80 -7.84
CA ASN A 32 -14.13 -12.17 -6.57
C ASN A 32 -13.49 -12.92 -5.40
N GLY A 33 -12.99 -12.18 -4.41
CA GLY A 33 -12.27 -12.75 -3.27
C GLY A 33 -10.79 -13.09 -3.53
N SER A 34 -10.26 -12.91 -4.75
CA SER A 34 -8.85 -13.24 -5.07
C SER A 34 -7.80 -12.30 -4.48
N GLY A 35 -8.18 -11.28 -3.70
CA GLY A 35 -7.26 -10.33 -3.09
C GLY A 35 -6.99 -9.04 -3.89
N LYS A 36 -7.71 -8.76 -4.98
CA LYS A 36 -7.52 -7.53 -5.79
C LYS A 36 -7.58 -6.25 -4.96
N SER A 37 -8.62 -6.09 -4.14
CA SER A 37 -8.75 -4.93 -3.25
C SER A 37 -7.67 -4.90 -2.17
N THR A 38 -7.11 -6.05 -1.80
CA THR A 38 -6.04 -6.16 -0.81
C THR A 38 -4.71 -5.63 -1.32
N ILE A 39 -4.45 -5.69 -2.63
CA ILE A 39 -3.31 -5.00 -3.24
C ILE A 39 -3.37 -3.50 -2.93
N LEU A 40 -4.54 -2.91 -3.09
CA LEU A 40 -4.76 -1.47 -2.85
C LEU A 40 -4.69 -1.15 -1.34
N GLU A 41 -5.23 -2.01 -0.50
CA GLU A 41 -5.07 -1.91 0.97
C GLU A 41 -3.61 -1.99 1.39
N ALA A 42 -2.80 -2.83 0.75
CA ALA A 42 -1.39 -2.98 1.07
C ALA A 42 -0.57 -1.74 0.70
N ILE A 43 -0.86 -1.11 -0.44
CA ILE A 43 -0.25 0.18 -0.82
C ILE A 43 -0.57 1.22 0.25
N ALA A 44 -1.84 1.35 0.63
CA ALA A 44 -2.24 2.30 1.65
C ALA A 44 -1.62 2.00 3.02
N TRP A 45 -1.53 0.73 3.39
CA TRP A 45 -0.90 0.31 4.65
C TRP A 45 0.62 0.57 4.66
N ALA A 46 1.31 0.39 3.53
CA ALA A 46 2.71 0.76 3.42
C ALA A 46 2.91 2.26 3.73
N LEU A 47 2.08 3.12 3.11
CA LEU A 47 2.16 4.58 3.25
C LEU A 47 1.74 5.11 4.62
N TYR A 48 0.60 4.62 5.15
CA TYR A 48 -0.06 5.22 6.32
C TYR A 48 -0.09 4.30 7.55
N GLY A 49 0.46 3.10 7.46
CA GLY A 49 0.49 2.13 8.55
C GLY A 49 -0.90 1.64 8.96
N ASN A 50 -1.05 1.28 10.24
CA ASN A 50 -2.28 0.65 10.76
C ASN A 50 -3.52 1.53 10.61
N ALA A 51 -3.39 2.86 10.57
CA ALA A 51 -4.51 3.75 10.30
C ALA A 51 -5.18 3.49 8.94
N ALA A 52 -4.49 2.82 8.02
CA ALA A 52 -5.01 2.41 6.71
C ALA A 52 -5.41 0.94 6.61
N ALA A 53 -5.09 0.09 7.59
CA ALA A 53 -5.60 -1.27 7.61
C ALA A 53 -7.03 -1.30 8.15
N ARG A 54 -7.92 -2.04 7.47
CA ARG A 54 -9.24 -2.36 8.03
C ARG A 54 -9.10 -3.50 9.05
N GLY A 55 -9.68 -3.36 10.24
CA GLY A 55 -9.70 -4.40 11.28
C GLY A 55 -8.50 -4.36 12.22
N THR A 56 -8.32 -5.42 13.01
CA THR A 56 -7.26 -5.54 14.01
C THR A 56 -5.93 -5.96 13.36
N ARG A 57 -4.81 -5.81 14.08
CA ARG A 57 -3.49 -6.30 13.66
C ARG A 57 -3.50 -7.78 13.26
N ASP A 58 -4.35 -8.59 13.90
CA ASP A 58 -4.49 -10.02 13.59
C ASP A 58 -5.12 -10.28 12.22
N GLY A 59 -5.98 -9.36 11.75
CA GLY A 59 -6.61 -9.43 10.42
C GLY A 59 -5.67 -9.09 9.25
N ILE A 60 -4.44 -8.66 9.53
CA ILE A 60 -3.44 -8.35 8.49
C ILE A 60 -2.68 -9.61 8.06
N ARG A 61 -2.47 -10.56 8.96
CA ARG A 61 -1.72 -11.79 8.67
C ARG A 61 -2.54 -12.72 7.77
N PHE A 62 -1.87 -13.36 6.81
CA PHE A 62 -2.48 -14.44 6.04
C PHE A 62 -2.95 -15.56 6.96
N SER A 63 -4.21 -15.95 6.84
CA SER A 63 -4.86 -16.91 7.76
C SER A 63 -4.19 -18.28 7.80
N ARG A 64 -3.50 -18.69 6.73
CA ARG A 64 -2.76 -19.95 6.66
C ARG A 64 -1.28 -19.82 7.08
N ALA A 65 -0.81 -18.62 7.40
CA ALA A 65 0.54 -18.39 7.88
C ALA A 65 0.64 -18.68 9.38
N THR A 66 1.77 -19.23 9.81
CA THR A 66 2.02 -19.47 11.24
C THR A 66 2.11 -18.14 12.00
N SER A 67 1.92 -18.17 13.31
CA SER A 67 2.06 -16.98 14.18
C SER A 67 3.45 -16.35 14.10
N ARG A 68 4.49 -17.15 13.81
CA ARG A 68 5.88 -16.70 13.64
C ARG A 68 6.22 -16.24 12.22
N ALA A 69 5.35 -16.47 11.23
CA ALA A 69 5.63 -16.09 9.85
C ALA A 69 5.83 -14.57 9.74
N THR A 70 6.80 -14.14 8.93
CA THR A 70 6.99 -12.71 8.67
C THR A 70 5.87 -12.19 7.81
N VAL A 71 5.21 -11.12 8.26
CA VAL A 71 4.29 -10.32 7.44
C VAL A 71 5.05 -9.10 6.99
N LYS A 72 5.08 -8.85 5.68
CA LYS A 72 5.84 -7.75 5.10
C LYS A 72 5.14 -7.20 3.86
N VAL A 73 5.09 -5.87 3.76
CA VAL A 73 4.77 -5.15 2.52
C VAL A 73 5.99 -4.32 2.15
N GLU A 74 6.44 -4.46 0.91
CA GLU A 74 7.48 -3.63 0.32
C GLU A 74 6.86 -2.84 -0.84
N LEU A 75 6.96 -1.52 -0.79
CA LEU A 75 6.43 -0.62 -1.81
C LEU A 75 7.55 0.28 -2.33
N ASP A 76 7.79 0.22 -3.63
CA ASP A 76 8.65 1.16 -4.34
C ASP A 76 7.80 2.13 -5.14
N PHE A 77 8.06 3.42 -4.96
CA PHE A 77 7.35 4.47 -5.69
C PHE A 77 8.24 5.71 -5.89
N GLU A 78 7.83 6.53 -6.84
CA GLU A 78 8.43 7.83 -7.12
C GLU A 78 7.47 8.96 -6.71
N LEU A 79 8.00 9.98 -6.06
CA LEU A 79 7.27 11.18 -5.67
C LEU A 79 8.20 12.39 -5.75
N ALA A 80 7.77 13.43 -6.48
CA ALA A 80 8.54 14.67 -6.66
C ALA A 80 10.00 14.43 -7.11
N GLY A 81 10.22 13.48 -8.02
CA GLY A 81 11.56 13.15 -8.55
C GLY A 81 12.41 12.25 -7.66
N HIS A 82 11.94 11.92 -6.45
CA HIS A 82 12.63 11.04 -5.52
C HIS A 82 12.04 9.63 -5.52
N ARG A 83 12.89 8.62 -5.39
CA ARG A 83 12.51 7.22 -5.31
C ARG A 83 12.48 6.77 -3.85
N TYR A 84 11.31 6.36 -3.39
CA TYR A 84 11.10 5.84 -2.05
C TYR A 84 10.94 4.32 -2.10
N ARG A 85 11.56 3.64 -1.15
CA ARG A 85 11.31 2.24 -0.85
C ARG A 85 10.84 2.12 0.59
N VAL A 86 9.62 1.66 0.79
CA VAL A 86 9.00 1.48 2.11
C VAL A 86 8.90 0.00 2.39
N ILE A 87 9.46 -0.44 3.51
CA ILE A 87 9.34 -1.80 4.02
C ILE A 87 8.58 -1.73 5.32
N ARG A 88 7.43 -2.40 5.41
CA ARG A 88 6.61 -2.40 6.62
C ARG A 88 6.23 -3.82 7.03
N GLY A 89 6.40 -4.12 8.31
CA GLY A 89 5.89 -5.32 8.96
C GLY A 89 4.93 -4.96 10.10
N LEU A 90 4.49 -5.96 10.87
CA LEU A 90 3.52 -5.72 11.97
C LEU A 90 4.10 -4.86 13.10
N THR A 91 5.42 -4.97 13.31
CA THR A 91 6.17 -4.40 14.43
C THR A 91 7.36 -3.54 14.01
N ASN A 92 7.62 -3.42 12.71
CA ASN A 92 8.70 -2.60 12.17
C ASN A 92 8.25 -1.81 10.92
N ALA A 93 8.96 -0.73 10.63
CA ALA A 93 8.80 0.03 9.39
C ALA A 93 10.10 0.76 9.07
N GLU A 94 10.51 0.68 7.82
CA GLU A 94 11.71 1.31 7.29
C GLU A 94 11.38 2.05 6.00
N VAL A 95 11.98 3.22 5.82
CA VAL A 95 11.87 4.02 4.60
C VAL A 95 13.27 4.33 4.10
N TYR A 96 13.51 4.04 2.84
CA TYR A 96 14.75 4.35 2.13
C TYR A 96 14.46 5.36 1.02
N LEU A 97 15.48 6.12 0.66
CA LEU A 97 15.41 7.20 -0.32
C LEU A 97 16.53 7.05 -1.34
N ASP A 98 16.19 7.21 -2.62
CA ASP A 98 17.10 7.32 -3.76
C ASP A 98 18.15 6.21 -3.83
N GLY A 99 17.77 5.00 -3.45
CA GLY A 99 18.63 3.81 -3.48
C GLY A 99 19.63 3.71 -2.32
N GLY A 100 19.54 4.58 -1.31
CA GLY A 100 20.39 4.51 -0.12
C GLY A 100 20.25 3.18 0.64
N GLU A 101 21.37 2.70 1.18
CA GLU A 101 21.44 1.45 1.96
C GLU A 101 20.93 1.62 3.39
N THR A 102 20.98 2.84 3.93
CA THR A 102 20.51 3.16 5.27
C THR A 102 19.10 3.76 5.24
N PRO A 103 18.20 3.35 6.15
CA PRO A 103 16.86 3.91 6.18
C PRO A 103 16.89 5.34 6.72
N ILE A 104 16.15 6.24 6.05
CA ILE A 104 15.90 7.61 6.52
C ILE A 104 14.85 7.67 7.64
N ALA A 105 14.14 6.57 7.88
CA ALA A 105 13.30 6.33 9.05
C ALA A 105 13.22 4.82 9.34
N SER A 106 13.33 4.41 10.60
CA SER A 106 13.37 3.00 11.02
C SER A 106 12.38 2.63 12.15
N THR A 107 11.47 3.55 12.49
CA THR A 107 10.39 3.30 13.47
C THR A 107 9.03 3.37 12.79
N ILE A 108 8.03 2.66 13.33
CA ILE A 108 6.65 2.69 12.79
C ILE A 108 6.11 4.12 12.71
N THR A 109 6.26 4.88 13.80
CA THR A 109 5.78 6.26 13.89
C THR A 109 6.58 7.17 12.96
N GLY A 110 7.92 7.11 13.03
CA GLY A 110 8.79 7.95 12.20
C GLY A 110 8.60 7.71 10.71
N ALA A 111 8.46 6.45 10.27
CA ALA A 111 8.16 6.13 8.88
C ALA A 111 6.82 6.73 8.42
N THR A 112 5.79 6.62 9.27
CA THR A 112 4.44 7.12 8.96
C THR A 112 4.42 8.65 8.90
N GLU A 113 5.01 9.33 9.88
CA GLU A 113 5.10 10.80 9.91
C GLU A 113 5.91 11.34 8.74
N LEU A 114 7.04 10.69 8.42
CA LEU A 114 7.87 11.07 7.28
C LEU A 114 7.08 10.97 5.98
N LEU A 115 6.40 9.84 5.73
CA LEU A 115 5.63 9.63 4.51
C LEU A 115 4.44 10.58 4.40
N GLN A 116 3.71 10.82 5.50
CA GLN A 116 2.62 11.80 5.53
C GLN A 116 3.11 13.21 5.20
N ARG A 117 4.23 13.64 5.79
CA ARG A 117 4.83 14.95 5.49
C ARG A 117 5.28 15.06 4.02
N ARG A 118 5.83 13.99 3.44
CA ARG A 118 6.27 13.97 2.03
C ARG A 118 5.10 13.96 1.05
N LEU A 119 4.04 13.21 1.35
CA LEU A 119 2.83 13.16 0.54
C LEU A 119 2.02 14.46 0.65
N GLY A 120 2.13 15.18 1.77
CA GLY A 120 1.38 16.41 2.02
C GLY A 120 -0.13 16.17 2.15
N MET A 121 -0.53 14.93 2.38
CA MET A 121 -1.93 14.50 2.40
C MET A 121 -2.15 13.53 3.55
N THR A 122 -3.27 13.72 4.24
CA THR A 122 -3.83 12.74 5.15
C THR A 122 -4.20 11.45 4.40
N ARG A 123 -4.44 10.38 5.16
CA ARG A 123 -4.96 9.13 4.59
C ARG A 123 -6.23 9.37 3.77
N SER A 124 -7.19 10.12 4.30
CA SER A 124 -8.49 10.30 3.63
C SER A 124 -8.34 11.02 2.30
N GLU A 125 -7.53 12.09 2.27
CA GLU A 125 -7.26 12.85 1.04
C GLU A 125 -6.57 11.99 -0.01
N PHE A 126 -5.61 11.16 0.40
CA PHE A 126 -4.98 10.22 -0.51
C PHE A 126 -5.98 9.23 -1.12
N PHE A 127 -6.87 8.68 -0.30
CA PHE A 127 -7.89 7.74 -0.79
C PHE A 127 -8.93 8.42 -1.69
N HIS A 128 -9.27 9.69 -1.49
CA HIS A 128 -10.20 10.38 -2.38
C HIS A 128 -9.54 10.85 -3.69
N THR A 129 -8.21 11.00 -3.70
CA THR A 129 -7.47 11.53 -4.86
C THR A 129 -6.89 10.43 -5.74
N TYR A 130 -6.30 9.40 -5.12
CA TYR A 130 -5.56 8.33 -5.81
C TYR A 130 -6.34 7.02 -5.91
N PHE A 131 -7.46 6.92 -5.20
CA PHE A 131 -8.29 5.74 -5.21
C PHE A 131 -9.73 6.15 -5.55
N THR A 132 -10.40 5.31 -6.32
CA THR A 132 -11.83 5.45 -6.52
C THR A 132 -12.42 4.09 -6.23
N GLY A 133 -13.25 4.03 -5.20
CA GLY A 133 -13.93 2.81 -4.83
C GLY A 133 -14.89 2.36 -5.92
N GLN A 134 -15.17 1.05 -5.97
CA GLN A 134 -16.14 0.49 -6.92
C GLN A 134 -17.49 1.22 -6.88
N LYS A 135 -17.96 1.62 -5.68
CA LYS A 135 -19.22 2.35 -5.50
C LYS A 135 -19.15 3.84 -5.88
N GLU A 136 -17.97 4.44 -5.87
CA GLU A 136 -17.79 5.86 -6.22
C GLU A 136 -17.79 6.05 -7.75
N LEU A 137 -17.30 5.05 -8.48
CA LEU A 137 -17.38 5.00 -9.95
C LEU A 137 -18.83 4.95 -10.44
N ASP A 138 -19.70 4.20 -9.75
CA ASP A 138 -21.13 4.13 -10.09
C ASP A 138 -21.80 5.51 -10.00
N VAL A 139 -21.39 6.33 -9.01
CA VAL A 139 -21.88 7.71 -8.85
C VAL A 139 -21.36 8.63 -9.95
N MET A 140 -20.08 8.52 -10.32
CA MET A 140 -19.52 9.32 -11.42
C MET A 140 -20.13 8.94 -12.78
N ALA A 141 -20.43 7.65 -13.01
CA ALA A 141 -21.11 7.19 -14.21
C ALA A 141 -22.55 7.71 -14.29
N ALA A 142 -23.26 7.79 -13.16
CA ALA A 142 -24.61 8.33 -13.10
C ALA A 142 -24.68 9.85 -13.37
N LEU A 143 -23.61 10.59 -13.04
CA LEU A 143 -23.53 12.04 -13.30
C LEU A 143 -23.28 12.40 -14.77
N GLY A 144 -22.80 11.47 -15.60
CA GLY A 144 -22.57 11.67 -17.03
C GLY A 144 -23.77 11.34 -17.93
N ALA A 145 -24.89 10.88 -17.35
CA ALA A 145 -26.09 10.47 -18.07
C ALA A 145 -27.25 11.48 -18.00
N ALA A 146 -26.98 12.72 -17.59
CA ALA A 146 -27.94 13.82 -17.55
C ALA A 146 -27.64 14.88 -18.63
#